data_AF-A0A2H4TT85-F1
#
_entry.id   AF-A0A2H4TT85-F1
#
_cell.length_a   1.000
_cell.length_b   1.000
_cell.length_c   1.000
_cell.angle_alpha   90.00
_cell.angle_beta   90.00
_cell.angle_gamma   90.00
#
_symmetry.space_group_name_H-M   'P 1'
#
loop_
_entity.id
_entity.type
_entity.pdbx_description
1 polymer ?
#
loop_
_entity_poly.entity_id
_entity_poly.type
_entity_poly.pdbx_seq_one_letter_code
_entity_poly.pdbx_strand_id
1 'polypeptide(L)'
;MNINTIYRHPAELEAEAMLSRKESYPDDFTLADRTAERMTRARNGLAHVMTDLLPLLEVEQAAIAYCWLSKVLTIVDIARIDAEGSA
;
A
#
# COMPACT_ATOMS: atom_id res chain seq x y z
N MET A 1 4.64 -1.67 36.32
CA MET A 1 3.77 -1.70 35.12
C MET A 1 4.10 -0.47 34.30
N ASN A 2 4.77 -0.61 33.17
CA ASN A 2 5.16 0.52 32.32
C ASN A 2 3.93 0.98 31.53
N ILE A 3 3.40 2.15 31.87
CA ILE A 3 2.12 2.70 31.37
C ILE A 3 2.31 3.41 30.01
N ASN A 4 3.44 3.21 29.33
CA ASN A 4 3.56 3.52 27.91
C ASN A 4 2.77 2.49 27.09
N THR A 5 1.46 2.47 27.25
CA THR A 5 0.56 2.07 26.16
C THR A 5 0.98 2.89 24.95
N ILE A 6 1.57 2.20 24.00
CA ILE A 6 2.15 2.73 22.77
C ILE A 6 1.05 3.53 22.07
N TYR A 7 1.11 4.86 22.14
CA TYR A 7 0.21 5.69 21.36
C TYR A 7 0.51 5.43 19.89
N ARG A 8 -0.41 4.75 19.20
CA ARG A 8 -0.39 4.61 17.73
C ARG A 8 -1.18 5.76 17.15
N HIS A 9 -0.59 6.48 16.20
CA HIS A 9 -1.28 7.56 15.52
C HIS A 9 -2.51 7.01 14.77
N PRO A 10 -3.66 7.71 14.72
CA PRO A 10 -4.84 7.20 14.01
C PRO A 10 -4.56 6.79 12.55
N ALA A 11 -3.76 7.57 11.82
CA ALA A 11 -3.35 7.23 10.46
C ALA A 11 -2.51 5.94 10.36
N GLU A 12 -1.79 5.56 11.42
CA GLU A 12 -1.07 4.30 11.47
C GLU A 12 -2.05 3.12 11.56
N LEU A 13 -3.11 3.27 12.36
CA LEU A 13 -4.18 2.27 12.49
C LEU A 13 -4.97 2.12 11.18
N GLU A 14 -5.21 3.22 10.47
CA GLU A 14 -5.85 3.21 9.15
C GLU A 14 -4.98 2.50 8.10
N ALA A 15 -3.70 2.86 8.03
CA ALA A 15 -2.75 2.20 7.13
C ALA A 15 -2.63 0.70 7.42
N GLU A 16 -2.56 0.31 8.70
CA GLU A 16 -2.57 -1.10 9.12
C GLU A 16 -3.86 -1.80 8.68
N ALA A 17 -5.03 -1.19 8.91
CA ALA A 17 -6.31 -1.78 8.53
C ALA A 17 -6.46 -1.97 7.02
N MET A 18 -5.94 -1.03 6.22
CA MET A 18 -6.01 -1.09 4.76
C MET A 18 -4.97 -2.02 4.16
N LEU A 19 -3.75 -2.00 4.68
CA LEU A 19 -2.60 -2.61 4.03
C LEU A 19 -2.16 -3.91 4.66
N SER A 20 -2.53 -4.23 5.90
CA SER A 20 -2.14 -5.50 6.52
C SER A 20 -3.12 -6.61 6.19
N ARG A 21 -2.57 -7.82 6.03
CA ARG A 21 -3.38 -9.03 5.92
C ARG A 21 -3.55 -9.60 7.33
N LYS A 22 -4.80 -9.74 7.78
CA LYS A 22 -5.11 -10.29 9.12
C LYS A 22 -4.94 -11.80 9.20
N GLU A 23 -5.18 -12.48 8.09
CA GLU A 23 -5.12 -13.93 7.99
C GLU A 23 -3.82 -14.38 7.33
N SER A 24 -3.38 -15.59 7.64
CA SER A 24 -2.30 -16.24 6.90
C SER A 24 -2.63 -16.36 5.41
N TYR A 25 -1.60 -16.58 4.58
CA TYR A 25 -1.87 -17.01 3.22
C TYR A 25 -2.45 -18.43 3.24
N PRO A 26 -3.40 -18.73 2.34
CA PRO A 26 -3.84 -20.10 2.10
C PRO A 26 -2.66 -21.02 1.76
N ASP A 27 -2.78 -22.30 2.08
CA ASP A 27 -1.69 -23.27 1.86
C ASP A 27 -1.38 -23.50 0.36
N ASP A 28 -2.35 -23.25 -0.51
CA ASP A 28 -2.27 -23.39 -1.96
C ASP A 28 -1.72 -22.13 -2.67
N PHE A 29 -1.52 -21.02 -1.96
CA PHE A 29 -0.95 -19.81 -2.55
C PHE A 29 0.51 -20.02 -2.97
N THR A 30 0.77 -19.84 -4.26
CA THR A 30 2.13 -19.84 -4.79
C THR A 30 2.89 -18.58 -4.36
N LEU A 31 4.20 -18.50 -4.66
CA LEU A 31 4.94 -17.26 -4.47
C LEU A 31 4.39 -16.13 -5.35
N ALA A 32 3.96 -16.46 -6.57
CA ALA A 32 3.37 -15.53 -7.51
C ALA A 32 2.05 -14.93 -6.95
N ASP A 33 1.14 -15.76 -6.46
CA ASP A 33 -0.12 -15.31 -5.85
C ASP A 33 0.11 -14.37 -4.67
N ARG A 34 1.03 -14.73 -3.78
CA ARG A 34 1.36 -13.87 -2.62
C ARG A 34 2.02 -12.56 -3.05
N THR A 35 2.68 -12.54 -4.21
CA THR A 35 3.32 -11.33 -4.74
C THR A 35 2.26 -10.42 -5.37
N ALA A 36 1.38 -10.98 -6.21
CA ALA A 36 0.25 -10.26 -6.80
C ALA A 36 -0.67 -9.65 -5.72
N GLU A 37 -0.96 -10.40 -4.65
CA GLU A 37 -1.76 -9.93 -3.52
C GLU A 37 -1.09 -8.76 -2.77
N ARG A 38 0.20 -8.86 -2.46
CA ARG A 38 0.96 -7.76 -1.83
C ARG A 38 0.98 -6.51 -2.70
N MET A 39 1.22 -6.67 -4.01
CA MET A 39 1.22 -5.55 -4.95
C MET A 39 -0.16 -4.93 -5.09
N THR A 40 -1.23 -5.73 -5.02
CA THR A 40 -2.61 -5.21 -4.97
C THR A 40 -2.84 -4.34 -3.75
N ARG A 41 -2.40 -4.77 -2.56
CA ARG A 41 -2.50 -3.94 -1.34
C ARG A 41 -1.67 -2.67 -1.45
N ALA A 42 -0.43 -2.75 -1.94
CA ALA A 42 0.41 -1.58 -2.18
C ALA A 42 -0.23 -0.59 -3.16
N ARG A 43 -0.83 -1.10 -4.24
CA ARG A 43 -1.58 -0.31 -5.22
C ARG A 43 -2.76 0.44 -4.57
N ASN A 44 -3.52 -0.24 -3.71
CA ASN A 44 -4.65 0.38 -2.99
C ASN A 44 -4.17 1.48 -2.03
N GLY A 45 -3.06 1.26 -1.32
CA GLY A 45 -2.44 2.28 -0.46
C GLY A 45 -1.97 3.50 -1.25
N LEU A 46 -1.30 3.28 -2.38
CA LEU A 46 -0.90 4.36 -3.27
C LEU A 46 -2.10 5.13 -3.81
N ALA A 47 -3.18 4.44 -4.19
CA ALA A 47 -4.41 5.07 -4.65
C ALA A 47 -4.98 5.98 -3.55
N HIS A 48 -5.13 5.49 -2.32
CA HIS A 48 -5.60 6.29 -1.18
C HIS A 48 -4.72 7.53 -0.94
N VAL A 49 -3.38 7.38 -0.92
CA VAL A 49 -2.48 8.53 -0.76
C VAL A 49 -2.68 9.55 -1.89
N MET A 50 -2.76 9.07 -3.13
CA MET A 50 -2.87 9.93 -4.31
C MET A 50 -4.23 10.62 -4.45
N THR A 51 -5.31 10.02 -3.97
CA THR A 51 -6.67 10.58 -4.09
C THR A 51 -7.09 11.38 -2.87
N ASP A 52 -6.73 10.92 -1.67
CA ASP A 52 -7.34 11.41 -0.43
C ASP A 52 -6.36 12.31 0.34
N LEU A 53 -5.05 12.02 0.27
CA LEU A 53 -4.04 12.74 1.06
C LEU A 53 -3.30 13.81 0.26
N LEU A 54 -2.96 13.55 -1.01
CA LEU A 54 -2.30 14.54 -1.86
C LEU A 54 -3.05 15.87 -1.96
N PRO A 55 -4.39 15.91 -2.08
CA PRO A 55 -5.12 17.18 -2.15
C PRO A 55 -5.05 18.02 -0.86
N LEU A 56 -4.60 17.44 0.25
CA LEU A 56 -4.42 18.13 1.53
C LEU A 56 -3.08 18.85 1.61
N LEU A 57 -2.17 18.60 0.67
CA LEU A 57 -0.87 19.26 0.60
C LEU A 57 -0.99 20.58 -0.18
N GLU A 58 -0.04 21.48 0.09
CA GLU A 58 0.18 22.66 -0.73
C GLU A 58 0.45 22.28 -2.20
N VAL A 59 0.01 23.13 -3.14
CA VAL A 59 -0.12 22.78 -4.57
C VAL A 59 1.19 22.27 -5.18
N GLU A 60 2.31 22.92 -4.88
CA GLU A 60 3.62 22.53 -5.44
C GLU A 60 4.10 21.19 -4.86
N GLN A 61 3.92 20.97 -3.56
CA GLN A 61 4.25 19.73 -2.87
C GLN A 61 3.37 18.57 -3.36
N ALA A 62 2.08 18.81 -3.56
CA ALA A 62 1.15 17.84 -4.13
C ALA A 62 1.59 17.40 -5.54
N ALA A 63 1.99 18.35 -6.38
CA ALA A 63 2.47 18.07 -7.74
C ALA A 63 3.77 17.25 -7.74
N ILE A 64 4.74 17.62 -6.88
CA ILE A 64 5.99 16.87 -6.73
C ILE A 64 5.70 15.43 -6.27
N ALA A 65 4.92 15.28 -5.21
CA ALA A 65 4.59 13.97 -4.67
C ALA A 65 3.81 13.11 -5.68
N TYR A 66 2.87 13.69 -6.41
CA TYR A 66 2.14 13.00 -7.49
C TYR A 66 3.09 12.44 -8.56
N CYS A 67 4.06 13.25 -9.02
CA CYS A 67 5.02 12.81 -10.04
C CYS A 67 5.81 11.57 -9.60
N TRP A 68 6.25 11.53 -8.34
CA TRP A 68 6.94 10.35 -7.79
C TRP A 68 5.99 9.16 -7.61
N LEU A 69 4.85 9.37 -6.96
CA LEU A 69 3.90 8.31 -6.64
C LEU A 69 3.30 7.65 -7.89
N SER A 70 3.08 8.41 -8.97
CA SER A 70 2.61 7.86 -10.26
C SER A 70 3.63 6.89 -10.88
N LYS A 71 4.94 7.15 -10.72
CA LYS A 71 5.99 6.23 -11.19
C LYS A 71 6.08 4.99 -10.31
N VAL A 72 5.96 5.14 -9.00
CA VAL A 72 5.90 3.98 -8.09
C VAL A 72 4.68 3.11 -8.41
N LEU A 73 3.50 3.72 -8.62
CA LEU A 73 2.28 3.00 -9.00
C LEU A 73 2.48 2.19 -10.28
N THR A 74 3.16 2.76 -11.28
CA THR A 74 3.49 2.04 -12.52
C THR A 74 4.35 0.80 -12.26
N ILE A 75 5.37 0.91 -11.39
CA ILE A 75 6.22 -0.23 -11.03
C ILE A 75 5.42 -1.31 -10.30
N VAL A 76 4.55 -0.90 -9.37
CA VAL A 76 3.66 -1.83 -8.64
C VAL A 76 2.72 -2.56 -9.59
N ASP A 77 2.11 -1.84 -10.54
CA ASP A 77 1.20 -2.43 -11.53
C ASP A 77 1.93 -3.44 -12.44
N ILE A 78 3.14 -3.12 -12.91
CA ILE A 78 3.95 -4.04 -13.72
C ILE A 78 4.32 -5.29 -12.90
N ALA A 79 4.85 -5.12 -11.69
CA ALA A 79 5.24 -6.24 -10.84
C ALA A 79 4.05 -7.14 -10.47
N ARG A 80 2.85 -6.57 -10.32
CA ARG A 80 1.62 -7.33 -10.13
C ARG A 80 1.29 -8.16 -11.37
N ILE A 81 1.32 -7.55 -12.56
CA ILE A 81 1.05 -8.24 -13.83
C ILE A 81 2.05 -9.38 -14.07
N ASP A 82 3.34 -9.14 -13.82
CA ASP A 82 4.39 -10.16 -13.95
C ASP A 82 4.15 -11.33 -13.01
N ALA A 83 3.73 -11.06 -11.77
CA ALA A 83 3.36 -12.10 -10.81
C ALA A 83 2.12 -12.87 -11.26
N GLU A 84 1.06 -12.19 -11.70
CA GLU A 84 -0.18 -12.83 -12.19
C GLU A 84 0.06 -13.68 -13.45
N GLY A 85 1.00 -13.29 -14.31
CA GLY A 85 1.40 -14.09 -15.48
C GLY A 85 2.31 -15.27 -15.16
N SER A 86 2.82 -15.36 -13.92
CA SER A 86 3.72 -16.42 -13.44
C SER A 86 3.06 -17.43 -12.50
N ALA A 87 1.79 -17.21 -12.14
CA ALA A 87 0.98 -18.10 -11.30
C ALA A 87 0.38 -19.23 -12.13
#